data_AF-A0A381ZZN8-F1
#
_entry.id   AF-A0A381ZZN8-F1
#
_cell.length_a   1.000
_cell.length_b   1.000
_cell.length_c   1.000
_cell.angle_alpha   90.00
_cell.angle_beta   90.00
_cell.angle_gamma   90.00
#
_symmetry.space_group_name_H-M   'P 1'
#
loop_
_entity.id
_entity.type
_entity.pdbx_description
1 polymer ?
#
loop_
_entity_poly.entity_id
_entity_poly.type
_entity_poly.pdbx_seq_one_letter_code
_entity_poly.pdbx_strand_id
1 'polypeptide(L)'
;MVCSAPQSGPLVGFAKTAKIAALSPPNEDKEIIKNRRMEYYRYMSEVSGPSIAVIEDVDFPDCIGAYWGEINTKIHKRFGLSGVLTNGVVRDLGDLAEDFPVVA
;
A
#
# COMPACT_ATOMS: atom_id res chain seq x y z
N MET A 1 -5.16 -8.14 -11.79
CA MET A 1 -4.25 -8.53 -10.71
C MET A 1 -3.04 -9.26 -11.25
N VAL A 2 -1.87 -8.64 -11.10
CA VAL A 2 -0.52 -9.09 -11.44
C VAL A 2 0.35 -8.94 -10.19
N CYS A 3 1.36 -9.79 -10.03
CA CYS A 3 2.35 -9.66 -8.96
C CYS A 3 3.62 -8.98 -9.48
N SER A 4 4.16 -8.01 -8.74
CA SER A 4 5.41 -7.32 -9.09
C SER A 4 6.65 -8.21 -8.97
N ALA A 5 6.57 -9.31 -8.20
CA ALA A 5 7.66 -10.26 -8.00
C ALA A 5 7.12 -11.71 -8.10
N PRO A 6 6.76 -12.18 -9.31
CA PRO A 6 6.06 -13.46 -9.48
C PRO A 6 6.89 -14.70 -9.13
N GLN A 7 8.21 -14.54 -8.99
CA GLN A 7 9.14 -15.62 -8.59
C GLN A 7 9.35 -15.67 -7.07
N SER A 8 8.86 -14.68 -6.31
CA SER A 8 8.93 -14.68 -4.85
C SER A 8 7.98 -15.73 -4.24
N GLY A 9 8.25 -16.09 -2.98
CA GLY A 9 7.37 -16.97 -2.21
C GLY A 9 5.98 -16.37 -1.92
N PRO A 10 5.08 -17.15 -1.30
CA PRO A 10 3.73 -16.69 -0.99
C PRO A 10 3.73 -15.51 -0.01
N LEU A 11 2.82 -14.57 -0.23
CA LEU A 11 2.54 -13.47 0.69
C LEU A 11 1.57 -13.96 1.79
N VAL A 12 2.02 -14.02 3.04
CA VAL A 12 1.23 -14.52 4.18
C VAL A 12 1.35 -13.59 5.38
N GLY A 13 0.23 -13.22 5.98
CA GLY A 13 0.19 -12.44 7.22
C GLY A 13 -1.22 -11.93 7.54
N PHE A 14 -1.37 -11.30 8.70
CA PHE A 14 -2.62 -10.63 9.07
C PHE A 14 -2.82 -9.35 8.26
N ALA A 15 -4.05 -9.12 7.82
CA ALA A 15 -4.38 -7.96 7.01
C ALA A 15 -4.36 -6.67 7.85
N LYS A 16 -3.61 -5.67 7.38
CA LYS A 16 -3.73 -4.28 7.82
C LYS A 16 -4.34 -3.48 6.69
N THR A 17 -5.53 -2.95 6.94
CA THR A 17 -6.40 -2.42 5.88
C THR A 17 -6.41 -0.91 5.83
N ALA A 18 -6.47 -0.33 4.63
CA ALA A 18 -6.82 1.07 4.44
C ALA A 18 -7.48 1.30 3.07
N LYS A 19 -8.04 2.49 2.89
CA LYS A 19 -8.60 2.95 1.62
C LYS A 19 -7.80 4.13 1.06
N ILE A 20 -7.65 4.18 -0.26
CA ILE A 20 -7.04 5.29 -0.99
C ILE A 20 -7.96 5.74 -2.12
N ALA A 21 -7.78 6.99 -2.55
CA ALA A 21 -8.48 7.61 -3.68
C ALA A 21 -7.60 8.71 -4.28
N ALA A 22 -7.72 8.96 -5.57
CA ALA A 22 -7.00 9.98 -6.32
C ALA A 22 -7.80 10.62 -7.47
N LEU A 23 -8.97 10.09 -7.87
CA LEU A 23 -9.78 10.65 -8.96
C LEU A 23 -10.34 12.05 -8.66
N SER A 24 -10.63 12.33 -7.38
CA SER A 24 -11.16 13.61 -6.95
C SER A 24 -10.36 14.19 -5.78
N PRO A 25 -10.22 15.53 -5.70
CA PRO A 25 -9.68 16.18 -4.52
C PRO A 25 -10.47 15.82 -3.25
N PRO A 26 -9.84 15.79 -2.07
CA PRO A 26 -10.55 15.56 -0.82
C PRO A 26 -11.53 16.70 -0.53
N ASN A 27 -12.71 16.36 -0.01
CA ASN A 27 -13.75 17.32 0.39
C ASN A 27 -13.60 17.80 1.85
N GLU A 28 -12.67 17.19 2.60
CA GLU A 28 -12.43 17.49 4.01
C GLU A 28 -11.32 18.54 4.18
N ASP A 29 -11.27 19.15 5.37
CA ASP A 29 -10.25 20.13 5.72
C ASP A 29 -8.83 19.54 5.63
N LYS A 30 -7.87 20.37 5.21
CA LYS A 30 -6.47 19.98 5.00
C LYS A 30 -5.81 19.41 6.26
N GLU A 31 -6.13 19.93 7.45
CA GLU A 31 -5.54 19.45 8.69
C GLU A 31 -6.08 18.06 9.06
N ILE A 32 -7.36 17.78 8.77
CA ILE A 32 -7.94 16.43 8.92
C ILE A 32 -7.21 15.44 8.02
N ILE A 33 -7.02 15.78 6.74
CA ILE A 33 -6.31 14.92 5.78
C ILE A 33 -4.85 14.68 6.20
N LYS A 34 -4.16 15.72 6.67
CA LYS A 34 -2.78 15.62 7.15
C LYS A 34 -2.68 14.70 8.37
N ASN A 35 -3.57 14.85 9.35
CA ASN A 35 -3.60 13.99 10.54
C ASN A 35 -3.87 12.53 10.16
N ARG A 36 -4.86 12.28 9.30
CA ARG A 36 -5.18 10.93 8.80
C ARG A 36 -3.99 10.26 8.11
N ARG A 37 -3.20 11.00 7.32
CA ARG A 37 -1.99 10.47 6.68
C ARG A 37 -0.94 10.05 7.70
N MET A 38 -0.76 10.81 8.79
CA MET A 38 0.17 10.44 9.86
C MET A 38 -0.34 9.24 10.65
N GLU A 39 -1.65 9.18 10.94
CA GLU A 39 -2.28 8.04 11.60
C GLU A 39 -2.17 6.76 10.76
N TYR A 40 -2.28 6.85 9.44
CA TYR A 40 -2.05 5.72 8.54
C TYR A 40 -0.66 5.13 8.73
N TYR A 41 0.40 5.94 8.70
CA TYR A 41 1.76 5.45 8.87
C TYR A 41 2.00 4.89 10.27
N ARG A 42 1.45 5.53 11.31
CA ARG A 42 1.49 5.01 12.68
C ARG A 42 0.83 3.63 12.76
N TYR A 43 -0.40 3.51 12.26
CA TYR A 43 -1.12 2.24 12.20
C TYR A 43 -0.33 1.18 11.44
N MET A 44 0.22 1.49 10.26
CA MET A 44 1.01 0.54 9.46
C MET A 44 2.31 0.10 10.16
N SER A 45 2.90 0.98 10.99
CA SER A 45 4.10 0.67 11.78
C SER A 45 3.85 -0.23 13.00
N GLU A 46 2.61 -0.28 13.49
CA GLU A 46 2.21 -1.11 14.63
C GLU A 46 2.01 -2.56 14.17
N VAL A 47 3.10 -3.31 14.01
CA VAL A 47 3.12 -4.70 13.56
C VAL A 47 3.51 -5.65 14.70
N SER A 48 2.69 -6.69 14.92
CA SER A 48 3.01 -7.80 15.82
C SER A 48 2.89 -9.11 15.03
N GLY A 49 4.04 -9.69 14.67
CA GLY A 49 4.10 -10.87 13.81
C GLY A 49 3.85 -10.60 12.32
N PRO A 50 3.66 -11.65 11.50
CA PRO A 50 3.51 -11.51 10.05
C PRO A 50 2.27 -10.69 9.69
N SER A 51 2.43 -9.64 8.90
CA SER A 51 1.35 -8.73 8.48
C SER A 51 1.52 -8.30 7.04
N ILE A 52 0.40 -8.08 6.34
CA ILE A 52 0.36 -7.62 4.94
C ILE A 52 -0.54 -6.40 4.83
N ALA A 53 -0.18 -5.45 3.97
CA ALA A 53 -1.07 -4.32 3.67
C ALA A 53 -2.14 -4.77 2.67
N VAL A 54 -3.41 -4.57 3.01
CA VAL A 54 -4.55 -4.86 2.13
C VAL A 54 -5.25 -3.54 1.83
N ILE A 55 -4.99 -2.96 0.66
CA ILE A 55 -5.40 -1.60 0.33
C ILE A 55 -6.46 -1.60 -0.76
N GLU A 56 -7.61 -1.06 -0.43
CA GLU A 56 -8.67 -0.78 -1.40
C GLU A 56 -8.42 0.61 -2.03
N ASP A 57 -8.19 0.65 -3.33
CA ASP A 57 -8.39 1.84 -4.13
C ASP A 57 -9.87 1.93 -4.48
N VAL A 58 -10.55 2.93 -3.91
CA VAL A 58 -12.01 3.10 -4.08
C VAL A 58 -12.38 3.62 -5.46
N ASP A 59 -11.37 4.03 -6.25
CA ASP A 59 -11.54 4.51 -7.61
C ASP A 59 -11.55 3.37 -8.65
N PHE A 60 -11.41 2.11 -8.22
CA PHE A 60 -11.44 0.96 -9.13
C PHE A 60 -12.77 0.89 -9.92
N PRO A 61 -12.73 0.64 -11.25
CA PRO A 61 -11.59 0.23 -12.07
C PRO A 61 -10.78 1.38 -12.69
N ASP A 62 -11.12 2.63 -12.41
CA ASP A 62 -10.56 3.83 -13.05
C ASP A 62 -9.42 4.46 -12.22
N CYS A 63 -8.67 3.64 -11.48
CA CYS A 63 -7.59 4.07 -10.60
C CYS A 63 -6.50 4.83 -11.38
N ILE A 64 -6.22 6.08 -11.00
CA ILE A 64 -5.12 6.88 -11.59
C ILE A 64 -3.95 7.13 -10.64
N GLY A 65 -4.18 6.99 -9.33
CA GLY A 65 -3.21 7.33 -8.30
C GLY A 65 -2.39 6.12 -7.87
N ALA A 66 -1.21 5.93 -8.45
CA ALA A 66 -0.31 4.88 -8.01
C ALA A 66 0.34 5.21 -6.65
N TYR A 67 -0.36 4.85 -5.57
CA TYR A 67 0.16 4.95 -4.20
C TYR A 67 1.35 4.01 -3.99
N TRP A 68 1.36 2.86 -4.65
CA TRP A 68 2.42 1.86 -4.55
C TRP A 68 3.52 2.09 -5.58
N GLY A 69 4.73 2.33 -5.07
CA GLY A 69 5.96 2.58 -5.84
C GLY A 69 7.19 2.41 -4.93
N GLU A 70 8.36 2.89 -5.37
CA GLU A 70 9.64 2.69 -4.67
C GLU A 70 9.55 3.05 -3.17
N ILE A 71 9.10 4.28 -2.89
CA ILE A 71 9.14 4.84 -1.53
C ILE A 71 8.18 4.10 -0.61
N ASN A 72 6.93 3.90 -1.04
CA ASN A 72 5.94 3.25 -0.19
C ASN A 72 6.29 1.78 0.08
N THR A 73 6.82 1.04 -0.91
CA THR A 73 7.25 -0.34 -0.65
C THR A 73 8.43 -0.40 0.34
N LYS A 74 9.41 0.49 0.21
CA LYS A 74 10.56 0.56 1.15
C LYS A 74 10.12 0.92 2.57
N ILE A 75 9.24 1.89 2.73
CA ILE A 75 8.71 2.30 4.05
C ILE A 75 7.94 1.14 4.69
N HIS A 76 7.00 0.52 3.97
CA HIS A 76 6.17 -0.53 4.52
C HIS A 76 6.98 -1.81 4.84
N LYS A 77 7.98 -2.14 4.02
CA LYS A 77 8.97 -3.19 4.36
C LYS A 77 9.71 -2.86 5.66
N ARG A 78 10.13 -1.61 5.86
CA ARG A 78 10.82 -1.19 7.09
C ARG A 78 9.93 -1.21 8.34
N PHE A 79 8.62 -1.09 8.18
CA PHE A 79 7.65 -1.34 9.27
C PHE A 79 7.49 -2.82 9.63
N GLY A 80 8.04 -3.74 8.84
CA GLY A 80 7.94 -5.18 9.07
C GLY A 80 6.77 -5.85 8.35
N LEU A 81 6.12 -5.15 7.40
CA LEU A 81 5.12 -5.76 6.53
C LEU A 81 5.79 -6.68 5.50
N SER A 82 5.09 -7.73 5.09
CA SER A 82 5.60 -8.73 4.15
C SER A 82 5.23 -8.47 2.69
N GLY A 83 4.37 -7.49 2.41
CA GLY A 83 3.94 -7.14 1.06
C GLY A 83 2.57 -6.46 1.04
N VAL A 84 2.00 -6.37 -0.15
CA VAL A 84 0.77 -5.63 -0.44
C VAL A 84 -0.16 -6.43 -1.32
N LEU A 85 -1.45 -6.38 -0.98
CA LEU A 85 -2.56 -6.70 -1.87
C LEU A 85 -3.38 -5.44 -2.11
N THR A 86 -3.64 -5.09 -3.36
CA THR A 86 -4.49 -3.96 -3.72
C THR A 86 -5.29 -4.24 -4.99
N ASN A 87 -6.41 -3.55 -5.17
CA ASN A 87 -7.12 -3.43 -6.44
C ASN A 87 -6.74 -2.15 -7.20
N GLY A 88 -5.79 -1.36 -6.70
CA GLY A 88 -5.30 -0.14 -7.34
C GLY A 88 -4.22 -0.40 -8.39
N VAL A 89 -3.47 0.66 -8.72
CA VAL A 89 -2.34 0.60 -9.67
C VAL A 89 -0.98 0.73 -8.96
N VAL A 90 0.05 0.13 -9.55
CA VAL A 90 1.44 0.17 -9.08
C VAL A 90 2.34 0.86 -10.10
N ARG A 91 3.36 1.58 -9.64
CA ARG A 91 4.40 2.22 -10.46
C ARG A 91 5.80 1.83 -10.01
N ASP A 92 6.82 2.37 -10.68
CA ASP A 92 8.24 2.17 -10.35
C ASP A 92 8.65 0.68 -10.38
N LEU A 93 8.11 -0.08 -11.35
CA LEU A 93 8.48 -1.48 -11.57
C LEU A 93 9.98 -1.59 -11.85
N GLY A 94 10.69 -2.39 -11.07
CA GLY A 94 12.15 -2.49 -11.07
C GLY A 94 12.82 -1.81 -9.88
N ASP A 95 12.18 -0.82 -9.27
CA ASP A 95 12.73 -0.05 -8.13
C ASP A 95 11.98 -0.29 -6.81
N LEU A 96 10.97 -1.17 -6.82
CA LEU A 96 10.27 -1.60 -5.61
C LEU A 96 11.23 -2.23 -4.60
N ALA A 97 10.87 -2.20 -3.32
CA ALA A 97 11.63 -2.89 -2.29
C ALA A 97 11.80 -4.38 -2.64
N GLU A 98 13.04 -4.86 -2.65
CA GLU A 98 13.38 -6.28 -2.80
C GLU A 98 12.59 -7.12 -1.79
N ASP A 99 12.21 -8.36 -2.11
CA ASP A 99 11.43 -9.26 -1.25
C ASP A 99 10.13 -8.67 -0.66
N PHE A 100 9.52 -7.69 -1.34
CA PHE A 100 8.27 -7.08 -0.92
C PHE A 100 7.28 -7.07 -2.10
N PRO A 101 6.58 -8.19 -2.35
CA PRO A 101 5.68 -8.30 -3.48
C PRO A 101 4.47 -7.36 -3.34
N VAL A 102 4.11 -6.73 -4.44
CA VAL A 102 2.86 -5.97 -4.60
C VAL A 102 1.99 -6.72 -5.59
N VAL A 103 0.80 -7.12 -5.15
CA VAL A 103 -0.23 -7.74 -5.98
C VAL A 103 -1.31 -6.71 -6.27
N ALA A 104 -1.46 -6.31 -7.54
CA ALA A 104 -2.33 -5.22 -8.01
C ALA A 104 -3.04 -5.60 -9.32
#